data_AF-A0AA36BRQ7-F1
#
_entry.id   AF-A0AA36BRQ7-F1
#
_cell.length_a   1.000
_cell.length_b   1.000
_cell.length_c   1.000
_cell.angle_alpha   90.00
_cell.angle_beta   90.00
_cell.angle_gamma   90.00
#
_symmetry.space_group_name_H-M   'P 1'
#
loop_
_entity.id
_entity.type
_entity.pdbx_description
1 polymer ?
#
loop_
_entity_poly.entity_id
_entity_poly.type
_entity_poly.pdbx_seq_one_letter_code
_entity_poly.pdbx_strand_id
1 'polypeptide(L)'
;MGLLSIALSIIFLVIMRFLGEYIVWLVAVVVALTLLGLVIFCWYQYYALQRGDKAAVKVSKPADEPALWLFVSLFMSVVTIIIILLIIALRKHISLVSQLFREAGKVVTDIPLLNLLPFVIFFIMFGVLSFLVYIYISIESSGNLVVEEKTHYVHLEEIKTLTYMKWYHIFGIFWIINFITSSRDFVISSSVAIWYFTRNRATLKHPVVLSIIRLTRYHLGSVLFGSLLIASASMFRLIMEVIDSRSKSRTNAVMSFLTKCLRCCLWLYEKSIKFISKNAYTEMAIYGHNYCTSAKMAFYVILNNVLQLATINSVGDFLLFLGKIAVMAVCTIIGHELIMDCENLHYMWVPMLAICILTYFIASCFFSLYETTIDSLFVCFCEDHLINDGQSRPYFMNKGLMSYVKNSQAKMQALKKPTTSVQST
;
A
#
# COMPACT_ATOMS: atom_id res chain seq x y z
N MET A 1 -14.85 -17.74 -3.85
CA MET A 1 -14.25 -16.64 -3.05
C MET A 1 -13.33 -15.73 -3.84
N GLY A 2 -12.30 -16.24 -4.55
CA GLY A 2 -11.41 -15.38 -5.35
C GLY A 2 -12.15 -14.48 -6.34
N LEU A 3 -13.00 -15.05 -7.20
CA LEU A 3 -13.82 -14.27 -8.15
C LEU A 3 -14.73 -13.24 -7.47
N LEU A 4 -15.32 -13.59 -6.32
CA LEU A 4 -16.15 -12.67 -5.54
C LEU A 4 -15.34 -11.48 -5.03
N SER A 5 -14.15 -11.72 -4.46
CA SER A 5 -13.27 -10.64 -3.98
C SER A 5 -12.80 -9.71 -5.10
N ILE A 6 -12.58 -10.25 -6.30
CA ILE A 6 -12.26 -9.47 -7.51
C ILE A 6 -13.45 -8.59 -7.87
N ALA A 7 -14.64 -9.19 -8.01
CA ALA A 7 -15.85 -8.47 -8.36
C ALA A 7 -16.16 -7.37 -7.35
N LEU A 8 -16.11 -7.67 -6.05
CA LEU A 8 -16.34 -6.70 -4.98
C LEU A 8 -15.29 -5.59 -4.96
N SER A 9 -14.02 -5.88 -5.23
CA SER A 9 -12.97 -4.86 -5.35
C SER A 9 -13.27 -3.92 -6.51
N ILE A 10 -13.58 -4.45 -7.70
CA ILE A 10 -13.92 -3.65 -8.88
C ILE A 10 -15.19 -2.83 -8.62
N ILE A 11 -16.23 -3.45 -8.07
CA ILE A 11 -17.49 -2.78 -7.72
C ILE A 11 -17.22 -1.64 -6.73
N PHE A 12 -16.47 -1.88 -5.65
CA PHE A 12 -16.12 -0.84 -4.68
C PHE A 12 -15.43 0.34 -5.37
N LEU A 13 -14.48 0.07 -6.25
CA LEU A 13 -13.71 1.09 -6.94
C LEU A 13 -14.54 1.85 -7.99
N VAL A 14 -15.52 1.19 -8.63
CA VAL A 14 -16.51 1.84 -9.49
C VAL A 14 -17.46 2.71 -8.67
N ILE A 15 -17.94 2.24 -7.51
CA ILE A 15 -18.81 3.03 -6.63
C ILE A 15 -18.06 4.28 -6.12
N MET A 16 -16.77 4.15 -5.76
CA MET A 16 -15.89 5.27 -5.38
C MET A 16 -15.81 6.38 -6.43
N ARG A 17 -15.98 6.05 -7.72
CA ARG A 17 -16.02 7.05 -8.81
C ARG A 17 -17.24 7.97 -8.72
N PHE A 18 -18.40 7.43 -8.35
CA PHE A 18 -19.69 8.16 -8.41
C PHE A 18 -20.10 8.74 -7.07
N LEU A 19 -19.87 8.00 -5.99
CA LEU A 19 -20.36 8.31 -4.66
C LEU A 19 -19.21 8.51 -3.68
N GLY A 20 -17.98 8.76 -4.15
CA GLY A 20 -16.76 8.85 -3.33
C GLY A 20 -16.95 9.61 -2.02
N GLU A 21 -17.51 10.83 -2.08
CA GLU A 21 -17.77 11.66 -0.90
C GLU A 21 -18.77 11.02 0.09
N TYR A 22 -19.89 10.50 -0.42
CA TYR A 22 -20.89 9.81 0.39
C TYR A 22 -20.38 8.50 0.97
N ILE A 23 -19.59 7.73 0.21
CA ILE A 23 -18.98 6.48 0.66
C ILE A 23 -18.03 6.77 1.81
N VAL A 24 -17.21 7.82 1.74
CA VAL A 24 -16.32 8.13 2.86
C VAL A 24 -17.12 8.34 4.15
N TRP A 25 -18.20 9.13 4.08
CA TRP A 25 -19.06 9.35 5.25
C TRP A 25 -19.80 8.09 5.70
N LEU A 26 -20.38 7.34 4.77
CA LEU A 26 -21.06 6.09 5.05
C LEU A 26 -20.12 5.11 5.77
N VAL A 27 -18.92 4.89 5.21
CA VAL A 27 -17.99 3.93 5.79
C VAL A 27 -17.38 4.46 7.08
N ALA A 28 -17.14 5.77 7.21
CA ALA A 28 -16.76 6.37 8.49
C ALA A 28 -17.81 6.13 9.59
N VAL A 29 -19.10 6.27 9.27
CA VAL A 29 -20.20 5.98 10.20
C VAL A 29 -20.26 4.50 10.53
N VAL A 30 -20.20 3.62 9.54
CA VAL A 30 -20.22 2.15 9.75
C VAL A 30 -19.03 1.71 10.62
N VAL A 31 -17.83 2.24 10.37
CA VAL A 31 -16.64 1.96 11.18
C VAL A 31 -16.83 2.48 12.60
N ALA A 32 -17.32 3.70 12.78
CA ALA A 32 -17.56 4.25 14.11
C ALA A 32 -18.58 3.39 14.89
N LEU A 33 -19.69 3.00 14.26
CA LEU A 33 -20.72 2.17 14.88
C LEU A 33 -20.19 0.76 15.22
N THR A 34 -19.46 0.12 14.30
CA THR A 34 -18.88 -1.20 14.54
C THR A 34 -17.82 -1.17 15.63
N LEU A 35 -16.94 -0.17 15.66
CA LEU A 35 -15.95 -0.01 16.72
C LEU A 35 -16.59 0.27 18.08
N LEU A 36 -17.61 1.14 18.13
CA LEU A 36 -18.38 1.39 19.36
C LEU A 36 -19.07 0.10 19.84
N GLY A 37 -19.68 -0.66 18.93
CA GLY A 37 -20.30 -1.95 19.23
C GLY A 37 -19.29 -2.97 19.79
N LEU A 38 -18.10 -3.07 19.19
CA LEU A 38 -17.02 -3.95 19.67
C LEU A 38 -16.50 -3.52 21.04
N VAL A 39 -16.31 -2.22 21.27
CA VAL A 39 -15.89 -1.69 22.59
C VAL A 39 -16.95 -2.01 23.64
N ILE A 40 -18.23 -1.77 23.36
CA ILE A 40 -19.34 -2.10 24.27
C ILE A 40 -19.37 -3.61 24.55
N PHE A 41 -19.23 -4.45 23.53
CA PHE A 41 -19.20 -5.91 23.68
C PHE A 41 -18.03 -6.37 24.55
N CYS A 42 -16.81 -5.87 24.31
CA CYS A 42 -15.63 -6.23 25.11
C CYS A 42 -15.77 -5.79 26.57
N TRP A 43 -16.31 -4.59 26.83
CA TRP A 43 -16.58 -4.12 28.19
C TRP A 43 -17.69 -4.93 28.87
N TYR A 44 -18.74 -5.30 28.13
CA TYR A 44 -19.81 -6.17 28.62
C TYR A 44 -19.24 -7.53 29.06
N GLN A 45 -18.40 -8.16 28.23
CA GLN A 45 -17.76 -9.44 28.58
C GLN A 45 -16.87 -9.33 29.82
N TYR A 46 -16.07 -8.26 29.94
CA TYR A 46 -15.27 -7.98 31.13
C TYR A 46 -16.13 -7.89 32.40
N TYR A 47 -17.20 -7.09 32.38
CA TYR A 47 -18.08 -6.93 33.53
C TYR A 47 -18.90 -8.19 33.85
N ALA A 48 -19.32 -8.96 32.84
CA ALA A 48 -20.03 -10.22 33.01
C ALA A 48 -19.15 -11.28 33.70
N LEU A 49 -17.87 -11.39 33.29
CA LEU A 49 -16.88 -12.25 33.93
C LEU A 49 -16.58 -11.80 35.37
N GLN A 50 -16.49 -10.49 35.62
CA GLN A 50 -16.30 -9.96 36.97
C GLN A 50 -17.50 -10.23 37.90
N ARG A 51 -18.72 -10.35 37.35
CA ARG A 51 -19.94 -10.67 38.09
C ARG A 51 -20.24 -12.18 38.21
N GLY A 52 -19.45 -13.05 37.59
CA GLY A 52 -19.64 -14.50 37.63
C GLY A 52 -20.84 -15.01 36.82
N ASP A 53 -21.26 -14.28 35.78
CA ASP A 53 -22.41 -14.63 34.97
C ASP A 53 -22.08 -15.74 33.95
N LYS A 54 -22.70 -16.92 34.10
CA LYS A 54 -22.38 -18.14 33.32
C LYS A 54 -22.79 -18.06 31.83
N ALA A 55 -23.57 -17.05 31.44
CA ALA A 55 -23.98 -16.82 30.05
C ALA A 55 -22.85 -16.31 29.14
N ALA A 56 -21.80 -15.69 29.72
CA ALA A 56 -20.65 -15.14 28.99
C ALA A 56 -19.71 -16.22 28.40
N VAL A 57 -19.78 -17.45 28.89
CA VAL A 57 -18.74 -18.49 28.77
C VAL A 57 -18.78 -19.28 27.44
N LYS A 58 -19.72 -19.02 26.53
CA LYS A 58 -19.86 -19.85 25.31
C LYS A 58 -18.86 -19.56 24.18
N VAL A 59 -17.95 -18.60 24.31
CA VAL A 59 -16.95 -18.28 23.28
C VAL A 59 -15.52 -18.62 23.75
N SER A 60 -15.10 -19.85 23.46
CA SER A 60 -13.71 -20.37 23.47
C SER A 60 -12.93 -20.42 24.81
N LYS A 61 -12.38 -21.61 25.09
CA LYS A 61 -11.66 -22.02 26.33
C LYS A 61 -10.32 -21.32 26.71
N PRO A 62 -9.70 -20.40 25.94
CA PRO A 62 -8.56 -19.62 26.45
C PRO A 62 -8.94 -18.20 26.94
N ALA A 63 -10.23 -17.82 26.92
CA ALA A 63 -10.71 -16.46 27.17
C ALA A 63 -11.37 -16.26 28.56
N ASP A 64 -11.09 -17.12 29.54
CA ASP A 64 -11.74 -17.12 30.85
C ASP A 64 -11.05 -16.21 31.90
N GLU A 65 -9.96 -15.52 31.52
CA GLU A 65 -9.27 -14.61 32.42
C GLU A 65 -9.85 -13.18 32.32
N PRO A 66 -10.40 -12.60 33.40
CA PRO A 66 -10.93 -11.23 33.39
C PRO A 66 -9.84 -10.19 33.08
N ALA A 67 -8.57 -10.49 33.37
CA ALA A 67 -7.43 -9.65 33.05
C ALA A 67 -7.19 -9.50 31.53
N LEU A 68 -7.39 -10.58 30.76
CA LEU A 68 -7.24 -10.55 29.30
C LEU A 68 -8.33 -9.67 28.67
N TRP A 69 -9.58 -9.82 29.11
CA TRP A 69 -10.70 -9.00 28.62
C TRP A 69 -10.56 -7.53 28.98
N LEU A 70 -10.01 -7.20 30.15
CA LEU A 70 -9.66 -5.82 30.52
C LEU A 70 -8.60 -5.23 29.57
N PHE A 71 -7.56 -6.01 29.26
CA PHE A 71 -6.52 -5.57 28.34
C PHE A 71 -7.09 -5.36 26.92
N VAL A 72 -7.89 -6.31 26.43
CA VAL A 72 -8.53 -6.23 25.10
C VAL A 72 -9.50 -5.05 25.02
N SER A 73 -10.34 -4.82 26.05
CA SER A 73 -11.31 -3.72 26.05
C SER A 73 -10.62 -2.35 26.09
N LEU A 74 -9.55 -2.20 26.87
CA LEU A 74 -8.74 -0.97 26.91
C LEU A 74 -8.06 -0.73 25.56
N PHE A 75 -7.42 -1.75 24.99
CA PHE A 75 -6.77 -1.66 23.68
C PHE A 75 -7.76 -1.25 22.59
N MET A 76 -8.93 -1.92 22.52
CA MET A 76 -9.98 -1.60 21.54
C MET A 76 -10.54 -0.18 21.72
N SER A 77 -10.65 0.31 22.96
CA SER A 77 -11.09 1.68 23.24
C SER A 77 -10.10 2.72 22.70
N VAL A 78 -8.79 2.50 22.92
CA VAL A 78 -7.73 3.38 22.39
C VAL A 78 -7.71 3.39 20.87
N VAL A 79 -7.78 2.21 20.23
CA VAL A 79 -7.85 2.09 18.76
C VAL A 79 -9.07 2.85 18.21
N THR A 80 -10.22 2.72 18.86
CA THR A 80 -11.46 3.41 18.45
C THR A 80 -11.31 4.93 18.50
N ILE A 81 -10.76 5.47 19.59
CA ILE A 81 -10.51 6.91 19.72
C ILE A 81 -9.57 7.41 18.62
N ILE A 82 -8.48 6.69 18.35
CA ILE A 82 -7.52 7.04 17.29
C ILE A 82 -8.22 7.09 15.92
N ILE A 83 -9.02 6.07 15.60
CA ILE A 83 -9.74 6.01 14.31
C ILE A 83 -10.75 7.15 14.17
N ILE A 84 -11.51 7.46 15.22
CA ILE A 84 -12.47 8.58 15.21
C ILE A 84 -11.73 9.92 15.00
N LEU A 85 -10.61 10.14 15.70
CA LEU A 85 -9.79 11.34 15.53
C LEU A 85 -9.24 11.47 14.10
N LEU A 86 -8.79 10.36 13.51
CA LEU A 86 -8.35 10.33 12.11
C LEU A 86 -9.49 10.72 11.16
N ILE A 87 -10.69 10.15 11.33
CA ILE A 87 -11.87 10.49 10.52
C ILE A 87 -12.18 12.00 10.60
N ILE A 88 -12.17 12.58 11.81
CA ILE A 88 -12.43 14.00 12.02
C ILE A 88 -11.36 14.87 11.35
N ALA A 89 -10.08 14.50 11.46
CA ALA A 89 -8.98 15.25 10.87
C ALA A 89 -9.04 15.24 9.33
N LEU A 90 -9.36 14.10 8.72
CA LEU A 90 -9.39 13.91 7.28
C LEU A 90 -10.60 14.59 6.60
N ARG A 91 -11.65 14.93 7.36
CA ARG A 91 -12.93 15.44 6.84
C ARG A 91 -12.81 16.61 5.87
N LYS A 92 -11.91 17.56 6.16
CA LYS A 92 -11.78 18.81 5.39
C LYS A 92 -11.24 18.59 3.98
N HIS A 93 -10.64 17.43 3.73
CA HIS A 93 -9.92 17.13 2.50
C HIS A 93 -10.59 16.03 1.66
N ILE A 94 -11.65 15.41 2.18
CA ILE A 94 -12.41 14.34 1.49
C ILE A 94 -12.90 14.79 0.12
N SER A 95 -13.44 16.00 -0.01
CA SER A 95 -14.01 16.48 -1.28
C SER A 95 -12.95 16.57 -2.40
N LEU A 96 -11.72 17.00 -2.07
CA LEU A 96 -10.62 17.06 -3.03
C LEU A 96 -10.19 15.65 -3.45
N VAL A 97 -10.00 14.77 -2.47
CA VAL A 97 -9.55 13.38 -2.70
C VAL A 97 -10.61 12.63 -3.52
N SER A 98 -11.88 12.79 -3.19
CA SER A 98 -13.02 12.21 -3.94
C SER A 98 -12.98 12.58 -5.44
N GLN A 99 -12.58 13.81 -5.79
CA GLN A 99 -12.43 14.19 -7.20
C GLN A 99 -11.28 13.48 -7.89
N LEU A 100 -10.15 13.34 -7.20
CA LEU A 100 -9.01 12.61 -7.74
C LEU A 100 -9.36 11.12 -7.93
N PHE A 101 -10.09 10.52 -6.98
CA PHE A 101 -10.64 9.17 -7.12
C PHE A 101 -11.65 9.07 -8.28
N ARG A 102 -12.48 10.09 -8.49
CA ARG A 102 -13.40 10.14 -9.63
C ARG A 102 -12.67 10.20 -10.97
N GLU A 103 -11.60 11.00 -11.07
CA GLU A 103 -10.77 11.04 -12.28
C GLU A 103 -9.97 9.73 -12.45
N ALA A 104 -9.42 9.15 -11.38
CA ALA A 104 -8.79 7.82 -11.41
C ALA A 104 -9.75 6.74 -11.89
N GLY A 105 -11.00 6.77 -11.42
CA GLY A 105 -12.05 5.87 -11.89
C GLY A 105 -12.36 6.03 -13.37
N LYS A 106 -12.25 7.24 -13.94
CA LYS A 106 -12.36 7.45 -15.40
C LYS A 106 -11.17 6.83 -16.13
N VAL A 107 -9.94 7.01 -15.64
CA VAL A 107 -8.75 6.37 -16.23
C VAL A 107 -8.94 4.86 -16.33
N VAL A 108 -9.33 4.22 -15.22
CA VAL A 108 -9.50 2.76 -15.18
C VAL A 108 -10.66 2.28 -16.08
N THR A 109 -11.69 3.11 -16.27
CA THR A 109 -12.80 2.79 -17.18
C THR A 109 -12.40 2.95 -18.65
N ASP A 110 -11.69 4.03 -18.98
CA ASP A 110 -11.25 4.34 -20.34
C ASP A 110 -10.08 3.41 -20.77
N ILE A 111 -9.36 2.83 -19.82
CA ILE A 111 -8.24 1.90 -20.04
C ILE A 111 -8.51 0.57 -19.31
N PRO A 112 -9.45 -0.27 -19.80
CA PRO A 112 -9.89 -1.48 -19.10
C PRO A 112 -8.76 -2.49 -18.88
N LEU A 113 -7.71 -2.47 -19.71
CA LEU A 113 -6.54 -3.34 -19.57
C LEU A 113 -5.76 -3.08 -18.26
N LEU A 114 -5.93 -1.92 -17.61
CA LEU A 114 -5.36 -1.67 -16.28
C LEU A 114 -5.89 -2.63 -15.22
N ASN A 115 -7.16 -3.03 -15.30
CA ASN A 115 -7.75 -3.99 -14.35
C ASN A 115 -7.19 -5.41 -14.50
N LEU A 116 -6.60 -5.75 -15.65
CA LEU A 116 -5.94 -7.03 -15.86
C LEU A 116 -4.49 -7.05 -15.34
N LEU A 117 -3.86 -5.88 -15.21
CA LEU A 117 -2.46 -5.76 -14.82
C LEU A 117 -2.14 -6.39 -13.45
N PRO A 118 -2.97 -6.26 -12.39
CA PRO A 118 -2.72 -6.94 -11.10
C PRO A 118 -2.58 -8.46 -11.25
N PHE A 119 -3.36 -9.09 -12.12
CA PHE A 119 -3.27 -10.54 -12.37
C PHE A 119 -2.01 -10.91 -13.12
N VAL A 120 -1.70 -10.18 -14.19
CA VAL A 120 -0.48 -10.43 -14.98
C VAL A 120 0.75 -10.34 -14.08
N ILE A 121 0.84 -9.28 -13.27
CA ILE A 121 1.94 -9.11 -12.32
C ILE A 121 1.93 -10.17 -11.23
N PHE A 122 0.76 -10.58 -10.73
CA PHE A 122 0.67 -11.68 -9.76
C PHE A 122 1.23 -12.98 -10.31
N PHE A 123 0.83 -13.40 -11.51
CA PHE A 123 1.32 -14.64 -12.12
C PHE A 123 2.82 -14.58 -12.45
N ILE A 124 3.30 -13.42 -12.94
CA ILE A 124 4.74 -13.19 -13.16
C ILE A 124 5.49 -13.29 -11.82
N MET A 125 5.01 -12.62 -10.78
CA MET A 125 5.65 -12.63 -9.45
C MET A 125 5.65 -14.04 -8.87
N PHE A 126 4.55 -14.78 -8.95
CA PHE A 126 4.46 -16.15 -8.48
C PHE A 126 5.45 -17.06 -9.22
N GLY A 127 5.45 -17.05 -10.56
CA GLY A 127 6.37 -17.88 -11.34
C GLY A 127 7.83 -17.56 -11.07
N VAL A 128 8.18 -16.27 -10.97
CA VAL A 128 9.55 -15.83 -10.64
C VAL A 128 9.94 -16.23 -9.22
N LEU A 129 9.06 -16.07 -8.23
CA LEU A 129 9.35 -16.50 -6.85
C LEU A 129 9.52 -18.02 -6.76
N SER A 130 8.66 -18.80 -7.42
CA SER A 130 8.82 -20.25 -7.48
C SER A 130 10.16 -20.65 -8.08
N PHE A 131 10.59 -19.99 -9.16
CA PHE A 131 11.89 -20.22 -9.78
C PHE A 131 13.06 -19.83 -8.86
N LEU A 132 12.96 -18.70 -8.14
CA LEU A 132 13.97 -18.27 -7.19
C LEU A 132 14.06 -19.19 -5.97
N VAL A 133 12.93 -19.74 -5.49
CA VAL A 133 12.92 -20.76 -4.43
C VAL A 133 13.58 -22.04 -4.91
N TYR A 134 13.30 -22.48 -6.14
CA TYR A 134 13.96 -23.64 -6.73
C TYR A 134 15.48 -23.47 -6.81
N ILE A 135 15.97 -22.30 -7.24
CA ILE A 135 17.41 -21.98 -7.23
C ILE A 135 17.97 -22.03 -5.81
N TYR A 136 17.27 -21.46 -4.82
CA TYR A 136 17.73 -21.47 -3.44
C TYR A 136 17.88 -22.89 -2.88
N ILE A 137 16.89 -23.76 -3.11
CA ILE A 137 16.95 -25.18 -2.73
C ILE A 137 18.11 -25.89 -3.42
N SER A 138 18.36 -25.57 -4.70
CA SER A 138 19.47 -26.14 -5.47
C SER A 138 20.82 -25.71 -4.90
N ILE A 139 20.97 -24.46 -4.46
CA ILE A 139 22.17 -23.96 -3.77
C ILE A 139 22.38 -24.72 -2.45
N GLU A 140 21.34 -24.86 -1.62
CA GLU A 140 21.43 -25.60 -0.34
C GLU A 140 21.77 -27.08 -0.54
N SER A 141 21.24 -27.70 -1.60
CA SER A 141 21.45 -29.12 -1.90
C SER A 141 22.83 -29.43 -2.50
N SER A 142 23.60 -28.41 -2.89
CA SER A 142 24.92 -28.57 -3.52
C SER A 142 26.10 -28.68 -2.56
N GLY A 143 25.86 -28.64 -1.24
CA GLY A 143 26.92 -28.76 -0.25
C GLY A 143 27.37 -30.21 -0.03
N ASN A 144 28.64 -30.36 0.36
CA ASN A 144 29.22 -31.67 0.64
C ASN A 144 28.78 -32.18 2.02
N LEU A 145 28.47 -33.47 2.12
CA LEU A 145 28.13 -34.13 3.38
C LEU A 145 29.42 -34.62 4.04
N VAL A 146 29.71 -34.13 5.24
CA VAL A 146 30.83 -34.59 6.07
C VAL A 146 30.27 -35.27 7.30
N VAL A 147 30.75 -36.49 7.57
CA VAL A 147 30.37 -37.25 8.76
C VAL A 147 31.28 -36.80 9.91
N GLU A 148 30.69 -36.32 10.99
CA GLU A 148 31.47 -35.95 12.17
C GLU A 148 31.93 -37.20 12.93
N GLU A 149 33.24 -37.39 13.06
CA GLU A 149 33.85 -38.59 13.67
C GLU A 149 33.41 -38.84 15.12
N LYS A 150 33.06 -37.79 15.87
CA LYS A 150 32.73 -37.89 17.30
C LYS A 150 31.26 -38.14 17.59
N THR A 151 30.38 -37.69 16.70
CA THR A 151 28.93 -37.67 16.94
C THR A 151 28.17 -38.52 15.93
N HIS A 152 28.84 -38.99 14.87
CA HIS A 152 28.26 -39.69 13.72
C HIS A 152 27.11 -38.92 13.03
N TYR A 153 26.95 -37.62 13.31
CA TYR A 153 26.02 -36.78 12.59
C TYR A 153 26.61 -36.36 11.25
N VAL A 154 25.76 -36.42 10.22
CA VAL A 154 26.07 -35.89 8.89
C VAL A 154 25.74 -34.40 8.91
N HIS A 155 26.74 -33.56 8.74
CA HIS A 155 26.55 -32.12 8.57
C HIS A 155 27.05 -31.69 7.20
N LEU A 156 26.47 -30.60 6.69
CA LEU A 156 26.94 -29.95 5.47
C LEU A 156 28.23 -29.19 5.77
N GLU A 157 29.27 -29.42 4.97
CA GLU A 157 30.51 -28.66 5.04
C GLU A 157 30.24 -27.20 4.68
N GLU A 158 30.65 -26.27 5.54
CA GLU A 158 30.52 -24.83 5.27
C GLU A 158 31.53 -24.37 4.21
N ILE A 159 31.17 -24.53 2.93
CA ILE A 159 31.96 -24.00 1.82
C ILE A 159 31.70 -22.50 1.70
N LYS A 160 32.75 -21.67 1.84
CA LYS A 160 32.66 -20.19 1.76
C LYS A 160 31.93 -19.73 0.49
N THR A 161 32.19 -20.36 -0.65
CA THR A 161 31.54 -20.07 -1.93
C THR A 161 30.02 -20.22 -1.85
N LEU A 162 29.51 -21.28 -1.22
CA LEU A 162 28.07 -21.49 -1.04
C LEU A 162 27.46 -20.39 -0.16
N THR A 163 28.16 -19.98 0.89
CA THR A 163 27.72 -18.86 1.75
C THR A 163 27.62 -17.56 0.96
N TYR A 164 28.59 -17.22 0.11
CA TYR A 164 28.50 -16.04 -0.77
C TYR A 164 27.35 -16.13 -1.77
N MET A 165 27.14 -17.30 -2.38
CA MET A 165 26.04 -17.52 -3.33
C MET A 165 24.67 -17.35 -2.67
N LYS A 166 24.48 -17.80 -1.41
CA LYS A 166 23.25 -17.58 -0.65
C LYS A 166 22.96 -16.08 -0.47
N TRP A 167 23.94 -15.29 -0.05
CA TRP A 167 23.77 -13.84 0.12
C TRP A 167 23.51 -13.10 -1.19
N TYR A 168 24.24 -13.47 -2.24
CA TYR A 168 23.99 -12.95 -3.60
C TYR A 168 22.57 -13.28 -4.06
N HIS A 169 22.11 -14.51 -3.84
CA HIS A 169 20.75 -14.94 -4.20
C HIS A 169 19.67 -14.19 -3.42
N ILE A 170 19.86 -14.00 -2.11
CA ILE A 170 18.95 -13.19 -1.28
C ILE A 170 18.84 -11.77 -1.81
N PHE A 171 19.98 -11.13 -2.13
CA PHE A 171 19.97 -9.80 -2.75
C PHE A 171 19.26 -9.80 -4.11
N GLY A 172 19.52 -10.82 -4.94
CA GLY A 172 18.86 -11.04 -6.22
C GLY A 172 17.33 -11.13 -6.08
N ILE A 173 16.83 -11.84 -5.06
CA ILE A 173 15.39 -11.90 -4.75
C ILE A 173 14.84 -10.50 -4.47
N PHE A 174 15.48 -9.70 -3.61
CA PHE A 174 15.04 -8.33 -3.35
C PHE A 174 15.05 -7.48 -4.61
N TRP A 175 16.08 -7.59 -5.42
CA TRP A 175 16.19 -6.78 -6.63
C TRP A 175 15.13 -7.14 -7.67
N ILE A 176 14.93 -8.43 -7.94
CA ILE A 176 13.94 -8.92 -8.91
C ILE A 176 12.53 -8.55 -8.47
N ILE A 177 12.17 -8.72 -7.19
CA ILE A 177 10.85 -8.30 -6.67
C ILE A 177 10.65 -6.79 -6.89
N ASN A 178 11.62 -5.96 -6.50
CA ASN A 178 11.53 -4.51 -6.65
C ASN A 178 11.51 -4.09 -8.13
N PHE A 179 12.16 -4.84 -9.02
CA PHE A 179 12.14 -4.60 -10.46
C PHE A 179 10.76 -4.88 -11.05
N ILE A 180 10.12 -5.99 -10.67
CA ILE A 180 8.75 -6.31 -11.10
C ILE A 180 7.75 -5.24 -10.61
N THR A 181 7.86 -4.82 -9.34
CA THR A 181 6.96 -3.78 -8.80
C THR A 181 7.21 -2.42 -9.44
N SER A 182 8.48 -2.05 -9.66
CA SER A 182 8.83 -0.78 -10.33
C SER A 182 8.37 -0.76 -11.80
N SER A 183 8.48 -1.89 -12.49
CA SER A 183 7.98 -2.05 -13.87
C SER A 183 6.46 -1.87 -13.92
N ARG A 184 5.73 -2.49 -12.99
CA ARG A 184 4.29 -2.29 -12.83
C ARG A 184 3.96 -0.82 -12.60
N ASP A 185 4.64 -0.17 -11.66
CA ASP A 185 4.36 1.22 -11.31
C ASP A 185 4.62 2.14 -12.51
N PHE A 186 5.73 1.96 -13.23
CA PHE A 186 6.00 2.68 -14.48
C PHE A 186 4.91 2.45 -15.56
N VAL A 187 4.45 1.22 -15.77
CA VAL A 187 3.41 0.93 -16.78
C VAL A 187 2.09 1.63 -16.43
N ILE A 188 1.71 1.65 -15.15
CA ILE A 188 0.51 2.37 -14.68
C ILE A 188 0.70 3.87 -14.87
N SER A 189 1.79 4.44 -14.34
CA SER A 189 2.09 5.87 -14.44
C SER A 189 2.17 6.35 -15.89
N SER A 190 2.76 5.54 -16.77
CA SER A 190 2.83 5.82 -18.20
C SER A 190 1.46 5.79 -18.88
N SER A 191 0.61 4.81 -18.55
CA SER A 191 -0.75 4.73 -19.09
C SER A 191 -1.59 5.92 -18.64
N VAL A 192 -1.45 6.33 -17.38
CA VAL A 192 -2.10 7.50 -16.79
C VAL A 192 -1.63 8.79 -17.48
N ALA A 193 -0.32 8.98 -17.64
CA ALA A 193 0.22 10.17 -18.30
C ALA A 193 -0.26 10.27 -19.76
N ILE A 194 -0.25 9.16 -20.51
CA ILE A 194 -0.78 9.11 -21.88
C ILE A 194 -2.25 9.53 -21.90
N TRP A 195 -3.07 8.98 -20.99
CA TRP A 195 -4.49 9.33 -20.91
C TRP A 195 -4.73 10.78 -20.51
N TYR A 196 -3.98 11.28 -19.52
CA TYR A 196 -4.14 12.61 -18.96
C TYR A 196 -3.82 13.70 -20.00
N PHE A 197 -2.70 13.55 -20.71
CA PHE A 197 -2.24 14.53 -21.71
C PHE A 197 -2.83 14.30 -23.11
N THR A 198 -3.79 13.37 -23.26
CA THR A 198 -4.53 13.19 -24.53
C THR A 198 -5.85 13.96 -24.49
N ARG A 199 -5.99 14.99 -25.32
CA ARG A 199 -7.21 15.81 -25.38
C ARG A 199 -8.42 15.04 -25.88
N ASN A 200 -8.28 14.34 -26.99
CA ASN A 200 -9.36 13.52 -27.54
C ASN A 200 -9.22 12.08 -27.09
N ARG A 201 -9.93 11.71 -26.03
CA ARG A 201 -9.84 10.36 -25.45
C ARG A 201 -10.32 9.25 -26.39
N ALA A 202 -11.11 9.58 -27.42
CA ALA A 202 -11.53 8.59 -28.42
C ALA A 202 -10.37 8.08 -29.30
N THR A 203 -9.23 8.78 -29.34
CA THR A 203 -8.05 8.35 -30.11
C THR A 203 -7.10 7.46 -29.29
N LEU A 204 -7.37 7.25 -27.99
CA LEU A 204 -6.54 6.41 -27.14
C LEU A 204 -6.61 4.95 -27.58
N LYS A 205 -5.54 4.47 -28.21
CA LYS A 205 -5.39 3.07 -28.60
C LYS A 205 -4.38 2.38 -27.68
N HIS A 206 -4.86 1.40 -26.93
CA HIS A 206 -4.08 0.50 -26.06
C HIS A 206 -2.95 1.17 -25.24
N PRO A 207 -3.24 2.14 -24.34
CA PRO A 207 -2.21 2.83 -23.55
C PRO A 207 -1.27 1.90 -22.78
N VAL A 208 -1.80 0.83 -22.18
CA VAL A 208 -1.00 -0.16 -21.42
C VAL A 208 0.03 -0.86 -22.31
N VAL A 209 -0.36 -1.26 -23.53
CA VAL A 209 0.55 -1.92 -24.47
C VAL A 209 1.65 -0.95 -24.90
N LEU A 210 1.29 0.30 -25.20
CA LEU A 210 2.25 1.34 -25.51
C LEU A 210 3.21 1.59 -24.33
N SER A 211 2.72 1.61 -23.10
CA SER A 211 3.53 1.75 -21.89
C SER A 211 4.50 0.58 -21.68
N ILE A 212 4.08 -0.65 -21.98
CA ILE A 212 4.96 -1.84 -21.95
C ILE A 212 6.05 -1.72 -23.02
N ILE A 213 5.71 -1.27 -24.23
CA ILE A 213 6.69 -1.02 -25.29
C ILE A 213 7.66 0.09 -24.87
N ARG A 214 7.17 1.18 -24.26
CA ARG A 214 8.02 2.26 -23.76
C ARG A 214 8.97 1.80 -22.65
N LEU A 215 8.47 0.97 -21.72
CA LEU A 215 9.27 0.36 -20.68
C LEU A 215 10.41 -0.46 -21.29
N THR A 216 10.07 -1.42 -22.15
CA THR A 216 11.04 -2.38 -22.70
C THR A 216 12.03 -1.74 -23.66
N ARG A 217 11.61 -0.77 -24.48
CA ARG A 217 12.45 -0.17 -25.52
C ARG A 217 13.29 1.01 -25.02
N TYR A 218 12.80 1.81 -24.08
CA TYR A 218 13.43 3.08 -23.72
C TYR A 218 13.79 3.21 -22.23
N HIS A 219 13.01 2.63 -21.32
CA HIS A 219 13.15 2.91 -19.87
C HIS A 219 13.63 1.74 -19.03
N LEU A 220 13.88 0.57 -19.62
CA LEU A 220 14.25 -0.66 -18.92
C LEU A 220 15.45 -0.46 -17.98
N GLY A 221 16.52 0.16 -18.48
CA GLY A 221 17.73 0.44 -17.68
C GLY A 221 17.48 1.41 -16.53
N SER A 222 16.65 2.43 -16.74
CA SER A 222 16.30 3.39 -15.68
C SER A 222 15.44 2.75 -14.58
N VAL A 223 14.51 1.87 -14.95
CA VAL A 223 13.68 1.11 -13.99
C VAL A 223 14.51 0.05 -13.25
N LEU A 224 15.45 -0.61 -13.93
CA LEU A 224 16.43 -1.52 -13.31
C LEU A 224 17.28 -0.78 -12.27
N PHE A 225 17.78 0.41 -12.61
CA PHE A 225 18.56 1.22 -11.69
C PHE A 225 17.74 1.71 -10.49
N GLY A 226 16.53 2.25 -10.72
CA GLY A 226 15.63 2.67 -9.63
C GLY A 226 15.27 1.54 -8.68
N SER A 227 14.93 0.37 -9.21
CA SER A 227 14.65 -0.84 -8.41
C SER A 227 15.87 -1.38 -7.67
N LEU A 228 17.09 -1.23 -8.22
CA LEU A 228 18.33 -1.59 -7.53
C LEU A 228 18.56 -0.72 -6.29
N LEU A 229 18.29 0.58 -6.37
CA LEU A 229 18.38 1.48 -5.22
C LEU A 229 17.40 1.08 -4.11
N ILE A 230 16.16 0.76 -4.48
CA ILE A 230 15.16 0.26 -3.53
C ILE A 230 15.64 -1.06 -2.90
N ALA A 231 16.12 -1.99 -3.71
CA ALA A 231 16.58 -3.30 -3.23
C ALA A 231 17.78 -3.19 -2.29
N SER A 232 18.71 -2.27 -2.58
CA SER A 232 19.85 -1.97 -1.72
C SER A 232 19.37 -1.45 -0.36
N ALA A 233 18.42 -0.51 -0.34
CA ALA A 233 17.83 -0.01 0.91
C ALA A 233 17.11 -1.12 1.70
N SER A 234 16.33 -1.97 1.02
CA SER A 234 15.65 -3.12 1.63
C SER A 234 16.65 -4.13 2.22
N MET A 235 17.77 -4.39 1.55
CA MET A 235 18.81 -5.30 2.03
C MET A 235 19.48 -4.76 3.29
N PHE A 236 19.86 -3.48 3.33
CA PHE A 236 20.43 -2.88 4.54
C PHE A 236 19.47 -2.96 5.73
N ARG A 237 18.16 -2.74 5.51
CA ARG A 237 17.15 -2.90 6.55
C ARG A 237 17.07 -4.35 7.04
N LEU A 238 17.10 -5.34 6.13
CA LEU A 238 17.10 -6.76 6.51
C LEU A 238 18.33 -7.11 7.35
N ILE A 239 19.53 -6.69 6.93
CA ILE A 239 20.77 -6.97 7.66
C ILE A 239 20.68 -6.42 9.08
N MET A 240 20.20 -5.18 9.27
CA MET A 240 20.02 -4.64 10.62
C MET A 240 18.96 -5.37 11.44
N GLU A 241 17.86 -5.81 10.84
CA GLU A 241 16.85 -6.63 11.54
C GLU A 241 17.46 -7.97 12.01
N VAL A 242 18.30 -8.59 11.18
CA VAL A 242 18.99 -9.84 11.53
C VAL A 242 20.00 -9.59 12.67
N ILE A 243 20.79 -8.53 12.59
CA ILE A 243 21.74 -8.16 13.66
C ILE A 243 21.01 -7.88 14.98
N ASP A 244 19.92 -7.09 14.93
CA ASP A 244 19.09 -6.79 16.09
C ASP A 244 18.54 -8.08 16.73
N SER A 245 17.96 -8.97 15.91
CA SER A 245 17.39 -10.25 16.37
C SER A 245 18.42 -11.14 17.09
N ARG A 246 19.68 -11.13 16.64
CA ARG A 246 20.78 -11.90 17.25
C ARG A 246 21.40 -11.23 18.47
N SER A 247 21.26 -9.91 18.60
CA SER A 247 21.89 -9.13 19.67
C SER A 247 21.03 -9.01 20.94
N LYS A 248 19.75 -9.42 20.91
CA LYS A 248 18.80 -9.27 22.03
C LYS A 248 19.26 -9.86 23.38
N SER A 249 20.21 -10.80 23.40
CA SER A 249 20.77 -11.38 24.63
C SER A 249 22.05 -10.70 25.14
N ARG A 250 22.61 -9.69 24.44
CA ARG A 250 23.95 -9.12 24.71
C ARG A 250 24.03 -7.58 24.72
N THR A 251 22.92 -6.84 24.61
CA THR A 251 22.97 -5.37 24.45
C THR A 251 22.75 -4.58 25.75
N ASN A 252 23.66 -3.64 26.04
CA ASN A 252 23.45 -2.58 27.04
C ASN A 252 22.40 -1.55 26.55
N ALA A 253 21.82 -0.76 27.46
CA ALA A 253 20.73 0.18 27.15
C ALA A 253 21.05 1.16 26.01
N VAL A 254 22.27 1.70 25.95
CA VAL A 254 22.73 2.61 24.89
C VAL A 254 22.73 1.91 23.52
N MET A 255 23.23 0.67 23.46
CA MET A 255 23.25 -0.11 22.21
C MET A 255 21.83 -0.43 21.74
N SER A 256 20.92 -0.77 22.66
CA SER A 256 19.50 -0.99 22.33
C SER A 256 18.84 0.27 21.76
N PHE A 257 19.14 1.46 22.32
CA PHE A 257 18.63 2.72 21.80
C PHE A 257 19.18 3.04 20.40
N LEU A 258 20.49 2.90 20.19
CA LEU A 258 21.13 3.17 18.89
C LEU A 258 20.60 2.24 17.79
N THR A 259 20.45 0.94 18.07
CA THR A 259 19.89 -0.01 17.10
C THR A 259 18.44 0.33 16.72
N LYS A 260 17.61 0.72 17.70
CA LYS A 260 16.25 1.20 17.44
C LYS A 260 16.22 2.46 16.57
N CYS A 261 17.10 3.43 16.85
CA CYS A 261 17.21 4.65 16.07
C CYS A 261 17.65 4.36 14.62
N LEU A 262 18.72 3.59 14.43
CA LEU A 262 19.21 3.22 13.10
C LEU A 262 18.17 2.44 12.30
N ARG A 263 17.44 1.51 12.94
CA ARG A 263 16.33 0.78 12.31
C ARG A 263 15.24 1.73 11.81
N CYS A 264 14.90 2.74 12.61
CA CYS A 264 13.94 3.78 12.20
C CYS A 264 14.47 4.56 11.00
N CYS A 265 15.73 5.01 11.02
CA CYS A 265 16.35 5.74 9.91
C CYS A 265 16.40 4.90 8.62
N LEU A 266 16.76 3.62 8.70
CA LEU A 266 16.80 2.73 7.53
C LEU A 266 15.40 2.43 6.99
N TRP A 267 14.41 2.27 7.86
CA TRP A 267 13.02 2.14 7.44
C TRP A 267 12.53 3.40 6.73
N LEU A 268 12.84 4.59 7.27
CA LEU A 268 12.50 5.87 6.65
C LEU A 268 13.22 6.05 5.31
N TYR A 269 14.49 5.68 5.22
CA TYR A 269 15.28 5.72 3.99
C TYR A 269 14.66 4.82 2.91
N GLU A 270 14.37 3.55 3.22
CA GLU A 270 13.72 2.62 2.29
C GLU A 270 12.37 3.18 1.81
N LYS A 271 11.55 3.71 2.73
CA LYS A 271 10.26 4.31 2.39
C LYS A 271 10.40 5.54 1.51
N SER A 272 11.39 6.40 1.79
CA SER A 272 11.64 7.61 1.00
C SER A 272 12.08 7.27 -0.42
N ILE A 273 12.99 6.30 -0.59
CA ILE A 273 13.42 5.86 -1.92
C ILE A 273 12.26 5.25 -2.70
N LYS A 274 11.43 4.41 -2.09
CA LYS A 274 10.22 3.86 -2.73
C LYS A 274 9.26 4.95 -3.17
N PHE A 275 9.00 5.91 -2.29
CA PHE A 275 8.10 7.04 -2.55
C PHE A 275 8.61 7.92 -3.69
N ILE A 276 9.89 8.33 -3.65
CA ILE A 276 10.50 9.14 -4.72
C ILE A 276 10.50 8.36 -6.04
N SER A 277 10.83 7.06 -6.03
CA SER A 277 10.86 6.22 -7.23
C SER A 277 9.49 6.16 -7.92
N LYS A 278 8.41 5.94 -7.14
CA LYS A 278 7.04 5.88 -7.65
C LYS A 278 6.67 7.16 -8.42
N ASN A 279 7.00 8.32 -7.85
CA ASN A 279 6.76 9.62 -8.48
C ASN A 279 7.72 9.90 -9.66
N ALA A 280 8.98 9.47 -9.55
CA ALA A 280 9.97 9.58 -10.62
C ALA A 280 9.53 8.83 -11.88
N TYR A 281 8.88 7.67 -11.75
CA TYR A 281 8.36 6.93 -12.90
C TYR A 281 7.24 7.68 -13.64
N THR A 282 6.44 8.48 -12.95
CA THR A 282 5.47 9.39 -13.60
C THR A 282 6.19 10.49 -14.36
N GLU A 283 7.20 11.13 -13.77
CA GLU A 283 8.02 12.14 -14.48
C GLU A 283 8.74 11.56 -15.70
N MET A 284 9.29 10.34 -15.59
CA MET A 284 9.88 9.62 -16.73
C MET A 284 8.84 9.37 -17.82
N ALA A 285 7.60 9.05 -17.44
CA ALA A 285 6.52 8.85 -18.39
C ALA A 285 6.09 10.13 -19.12
N ILE A 286 6.14 11.29 -18.45
CA ILE A 286 5.80 12.60 -19.02
C ILE A 286 6.91 13.07 -19.97
N TYR A 287 8.15 13.12 -19.49
CA TYR A 287 9.26 13.78 -20.20
C TYR A 287 10.20 12.83 -20.95
N GLY A 288 10.23 11.55 -20.62
CA GLY A 288 11.14 10.58 -21.24
C GLY A 288 12.58 10.65 -20.73
N HIS A 289 12.86 11.34 -19.62
CA HIS A 289 14.20 11.40 -19.02
C HIS A 289 14.63 10.10 -18.33
N ASN A 290 15.91 10.02 -17.95
CA ASN A 290 16.44 8.95 -17.12
C ASN A 290 15.99 9.07 -15.66
N TYR A 291 16.16 8.00 -14.88
CA TYR A 291 15.70 7.93 -13.49
C TYR A 291 16.21 9.09 -12.60
N CYS A 292 17.51 9.43 -12.64
CA CYS A 292 18.07 10.44 -11.74
C CYS A 292 17.49 11.83 -12.01
N THR A 293 17.38 12.21 -13.29
CA THR A 293 16.77 13.48 -13.69
C THR A 293 15.31 13.54 -13.29
N SER A 294 14.54 12.48 -13.57
CA SER A 294 13.13 12.40 -13.21
C SER A 294 12.89 12.36 -11.70
N ALA A 295 13.76 11.71 -10.91
CA ALA A 295 13.67 11.71 -9.46
C ALA A 295 13.90 13.11 -8.88
N LYS A 296 14.83 13.89 -9.44
CA LYS A 296 15.04 15.29 -9.07
C LYS A 296 13.80 16.15 -9.38
N MET A 297 13.20 15.97 -10.55
CA MET A 297 11.98 16.70 -10.95
C MET A 297 10.81 16.32 -10.03
N ALA A 298 10.57 15.02 -9.83
CA ALA A 298 9.53 14.52 -8.94
C ALA A 298 9.69 15.09 -7.53
N PHE A 299 10.91 15.12 -6.99
CA PHE A 299 11.19 15.71 -5.69
C PHE A 299 10.82 17.21 -5.64
N TYR A 300 11.13 17.98 -6.69
CA TYR A 300 10.77 19.40 -6.77
C TYR A 300 9.24 19.60 -6.81
N VAL A 301 8.53 18.83 -7.63
CA VAL A 301 7.06 18.85 -7.72
C VAL A 301 6.41 18.57 -6.37
N ILE A 302 6.92 17.54 -5.68
CA ILE A 302 6.47 17.12 -4.36
C ILE A 302 6.71 18.22 -3.33
N LEU A 303 7.91 18.81 -3.25
CA LEU A 303 8.22 19.83 -2.25
C LEU A 303 7.35 21.07 -2.39
N ASN A 304 7.09 21.51 -3.62
CA ASN A 304 6.25 22.69 -3.88
C ASN A 304 4.78 22.47 -3.50
N ASN A 305 4.33 21.21 -3.47
CA ASN A 305 2.94 20.83 -3.19
C ASN A 305 2.80 19.90 -1.97
N VAL A 306 3.79 19.90 -1.07
CA VAL A 306 3.96 18.85 -0.05
C VAL A 306 2.75 18.70 0.88
N LEU A 307 2.13 19.81 1.30
CA LEU A 307 0.96 19.77 2.17
C LEU A 307 -0.23 19.12 1.46
N GLN A 308 -0.46 19.49 0.21
CA GLN A 308 -1.57 18.97 -0.59
C GLN A 308 -1.34 17.48 -0.90
N LEU A 309 -0.11 17.09 -1.25
CA LEU A 309 0.25 15.70 -1.48
C LEU A 309 0.12 14.84 -0.22
N ALA A 310 0.66 15.30 0.92
CA ALA A 310 0.58 14.58 2.19
C ALA A 310 -0.87 14.36 2.62
N THR A 311 -1.71 15.38 2.45
CA THR A 311 -3.14 15.26 2.65
C THR A 311 -3.78 14.24 1.70
N ILE A 312 -3.49 14.30 0.40
CA ILE A 312 -4.09 13.40 -0.59
C ILE A 312 -3.69 11.95 -0.33
N ASN A 313 -2.40 11.70 -0.09
CA ASN A 313 -1.88 10.37 0.18
C ASN A 313 -2.45 9.81 1.49
N SER A 314 -2.47 10.60 2.58
CA SER A 314 -3.00 10.13 3.87
C SER A 314 -4.51 9.82 3.82
N VAL A 315 -5.33 10.69 3.23
CA VAL A 315 -6.78 10.44 3.07
C VAL A 315 -6.98 9.27 2.10
N GLY A 316 -6.29 9.26 0.96
CA GLY A 316 -6.42 8.21 -0.05
C GLY A 316 -6.07 6.83 0.48
N ASP A 317 -4.93 6.70 1.18
CA ASP A 317 -4.50 5.46 1.82
C ASP A 317 -5.52 4.98 2.86
N PHE A 318 -6.08 5.90 3.65
CA PHE A 318 -7.13 5.58 4.61
C PHE A 318 -8.39 5.03 3.92
N LEU A 319 -8.83 5.67 2.82
CA LEU A 319 -10.00 5.21 2.06
C LEU A 319 -9.77 3.86 1.39
N LEU A 320 -8.59 3.65 0.81
CA LEU A 320 -8.23 2.38 0.18
C LEU A 320 -8.09 1.27 1.23
N PHE A 321 -7.51 1.57 2.40
CA PHE A 321 -7.45 0.64 3.52
C PHE A 321 -8.85 0.23 3.98
N LEU A 322 -9.74 1.20 4.10
CA LEU A 322 -11.10 0.97 4.55
C LEU A 322 -11.90 0.13 3.54
N GLY A 323 -11.71 0.37 2.25
CA GLY A 323 -12.28 -0.47 1.20
C GLY A 323 -11.78 -1.92 1.24
N LYS A 324 -10.50 -2.15 1.56
CA LYS A 324 -9.96 -3.52 1.76
C LYS A 324 -10.69 -4.23 2.89
N ILE A 325 -10.89 -3.56 4.04
CA ILE A 325 -11.63 -4.13 5.18
C ILE A 325 -13.08 -4.44 4.78
N ALA A 326 -13.76 -3.53 4.07
CA ALA A 326 -15.13 -3.76 3.63
C ALA A 326 -15.25 -4.99 2.72
N VAL A 327 -14.36 -5.14 1.73
CA VAL A 327 -14.31 -6.32 0.85
C VAL A 327 -14.05 -7.60 1.66
N MET A 328 -13.11 -7.55 2.61
CA MET A 328 -12.84 -8.69 3.49
C MET A 328 -14.04 -9.08 4.33
N ALA A 329 -14.73 -8.12 4.95
CA ALA A 329 -15.89 -8.36 5.79
C ALA A 329 -17.02 -9.05 4.99
N VAL A 330 -17.36 -8.50 3.81
CA VAL A 330 -18.41 -9.06 2.95
C VAL A 330 -18.05 -10.48 2.48
N CYS A 331 -16.83 -10.72 2.00
CA CYS A 331 -16.39 -12.06 1.62
C CYS A 331 -16.37 -13.04 2.78
N THR A 332 -16.02 -12.58 3.99
CA THR A 332 -15.98 -13.43 5.19
C THR A 332 -17.40 -13.79 5.64
N ILE A 333 -18.34 -12.84 5.61
CA ILE A 333 -19.76 -13.11 5.92
C ILE A 333 -20.33 -14.13 4.91
N ILE A 334 -20.16 -13.87 3.61
CA ILE A 334 -20.64 -14.81 2.57
C ILE A 334 -19.94 -16.16 2.68
N GLY A 335 -18.65 -16.18 3.01
CA GLY A 335 -17.89 -17.41 3.24
C GLY A 335 -18.34 -18.19 4.46
N HIS A 336 -18.71 -17.51 5.54
CA HIS A 336 -19.28 -18.12 6.72
C HIS A 336 -20.61 -18.82 6.39
N GLU A 337 -21.54 -18.13 5.74
CA GLU A 337 -22.84 -18.69 5.36
C GLU A 337 -22.68 -19.90 4.42
N LEU A 338 -21.76 -19.83 3.44
CA LEU A 338 -21.52 -20.96 2.52
C LEU A 338 -20.88 -22.18 3.18
N ILE A 339 -20.15 -21.98 4.29
CA ILE A 339 -19.46 -23.07 5.00
C ILE A 339 -20.33 -23.63 6.12
N MET A 340 -21.28 -22.86 6.66
CA MET A 340 -22.13 -23.28 7.78
C MET A 340 -22.93 -24.56 7.47
N ASP A 341 -23.32 -24.75 6.21
CA ASP A 341 -24.09 -25.91 5.75
C ASP A 341 -23.23 -27.17 5.49
N CYS A 342 -21.90 -27.10 5.68
CA CYS A 342 -20.98 -28.21 5.44
C CYS A 342 -20.81 -29.08 6.70
N GLU A 343 -21.63 -30.13 6.85
CA GLU A 343 -21.60 -31.06 8.01
C GLU A 343 -20.24 -31.78 8.23
N ASN A 344 -19.42 -31.91 7.18
CA ASN A 344 -18.15 -32.66 7.22
C ASN A 344 -16.92 -31.85 7.69
N LEU A 345 -17.10 -30.62 8.20
CA LEU A 345 -16.00 -29.72 8.50
C LEU A 345 -15.73 -29.59 10.02
N HIS A 346 -14.72 -30.31 10.52
CA HIS A 346 -14.34 -30.28 11.95
C HIS A 346 -13.73 -28.95 12.43
N TYR A 347 -13.01 -28.22 11.57
CA TYR A 347 -12.31 -26.98 11.93
C TYR A 347 -12.74 -25.82 11.05
N MET A 348 -13.90 -25.21 11.34
CA MET A 348 -14.45 -24.08 10.57
C MET A 348 -13.49 -22.88 10.44
N TRP A 349 -12.64 -22.65 11.44
CA TRP A 349 -11.72 -21.51 11.46
C TRP A 349 -10.62 -21.59 10.38
N VAL A 350 -10.22 -22.79 9.95
CA VAL A 350 -9.14 -22.98 8.96
C VAL A 350 -9.53 -22.44 7.58
N PRO A 351 -10.63 -22.88 6.95
CA PRO A 351 -11.06 -22.31 5.67
C PRO A 351 -11.47 -20.84 5.80
N MET A 352 -12.03 -20.41 6.94
CA MET A 352 -12.34 -19.00 7.18
C MET A 352 -11.08 -18.12 7.19
N LEU A 353 -10.02 -18.56 7.86
CA LEU A 353 -8.73 -17.89 7.84
C LEU A 353 -8.14 -17.86 6.41
N ALA A 354 -8.23 -18.96 5.68
CA ALA A 354 -7.78 -19.03 4.29
C ALA A 354 -8.54 -18.05 3.38
N ILE A 355 -9.87 -17.97 3.52
CA ILE A 355 -10.71 -17.00 2.78
C ILE A 355 -10.32 -15.57 3.14
N CYS A 356 -10.09 -15.28 4.41
CA CYS A 356 -9.69 -13.97 4.89
C CYS A 356 -8.33 -13.53 4.29
N ILE A 357 -7.31 -14.41 4.37
CA ILE A 357 -5.98 -14.15 3.80
C ILE A 357 -6.05 -13.96 2.28
N LEU A 358 -6.75 -14.86 1.58
CA LEU A 358 -6.89 -14.79 0.13
C LEU A 358 -7.60 -13.50 -0.31
N THR A 359 -8.68 -13.14 0.38
CA THR A 359 -9.44 -11.93 0.08
C THR A 359 -8.61 -10.67 0.33
N TYR A 360 -7.88 -10.60 1.44
CA TYR A 360 -7.01 -9.47 1.73
C TYR A 360 -5.93 -9.29 0.66
N PHE A 361 -5.32 -10.39 0.22
CA PHE A 361 -4.28 -10.36 -0.80
C PHE A 361 -4.84 -9.84 -2.14
N ILE A 362 -5.96 -10.41 -2.61
CA ILE A 362 -6.61 -9.97 -3.85
C ILE A 362 -7.02 -8.50 -3.77
N ALA A 363 -7.69 -8.08 -2.70
CA ALA A 363 -8.06 -6.69 -2.49
C ALA A 363 -6.81 -5.79 -2.50
N SER A 364 -5.73 -6.19 -1.82
CA SER A 364 -4.49 -5.41 -1.79
C SER A 364 -3.89 -5.19 -3.18
N CYS A 365 -3.96 -6.18 -4.08
CA CYS A 365 -3.50 -6.03 -5.46
C CYS A 365 -4.31 -4.99 -6.25
N PHE A 366 -5.64 -5.04 -6.19
CA PHE A 366 -6.52 -4.09 -6.89
C PHE A 366 -6.43 -2.67 -6.34
N PHE A 367 -6.43 -2.53 -5.02
CA PHE A 367 -6.35 -1.23 -4.39
C PHE A 367 -4.97 -0.59 -4.62
N SER A 368 -3.88 -1.38 -4.68
CA SER A 368 -2.54 -0.88 -5.06
C SER A 368 -2.49 -0.32 -6.48
N LEU A 369 -3.21 -0.91 -7.45
CA LEU A 369 -3.36 -0.36 -8.81
C LEU A 369 -3.99 1.05 -8.76
N TYR A 370 -5.06 1.20 -8.00
CA TYR A 370 -5.76 2.47 -7.87
C TYR A 370 -4.93 3.52 -7.14
N GLU A 371 -4.20 3.14 -6.09
CA GLU A 371 -3.25 4.01 -5.39
C GLU A 371 -2.22 4.60 -6.37
N THR A 372 -1.56 3.74 -7.17
CA THR A 372 -0.58 4.21 -8.17
C THR A 372 -1.22 5.08 -9.25
N THR A 373 -2.47 4.80 -9.64
CA THR A 373 -3.22 5.62 -10.59
C THR A 373 -3.48 7.03 -10.04
N ILE A 374 -3.91 7.12 -8.79
CA ILE A 374 -4.20 8.37 -8.08
C ILE A 374 -2.93 9.21 -7.92
N ASP A 375 -1.82 8.60 -7.48
CA ASP A 375 -0.54 9.29 -7.32
C ASP A 375 -0.02 9.83 -8.66
N SER A 376 -0.09 9.01 -9.71
CA SER A 376 0.35 9.41 -11.04
C SER A 376 -0.50 10.55 -11.60
N LEU A 377 -1.82 10.51 -11.38
CA LEU A 377 -2.73 11.61 -11.75
C LEU A 377 -2.39 12.89 -11.00
N PHE A 378 -2.07 12.79 -9.71
CA PHE A 378 -1.69 13.94 -8.92
C PHE A 378 -0.40 14.59 -9.44
N VAL A 379 0.63 13.79 -9.77
CA VAL A 379 1.85 14.32 -10.39
C VAL A 379 1.56 14.96 -11.74
N CYS A 380 0.78 14.30 -12.61
CA CYS A 380 0.37 14.89 -13.91
C CYS A 380 -0.38 16.21 -13.72
N PHE A 381 -1.22 16.29 -12.70
CA PHE A 381 -1.96 17.48 -12.33
C PHE A 381 -1.03 18.62 -11.90
N CYS A 382 -0.05 18.34 -11.03
CA CYS A 382 0.93 19.34 -10.60
C CYS A 382 1.77 19.84 -11.78
N GLU A 383 2.21 18.96 -12.66
CA GLU A 383 2.97 19.32 -13.86
C GLU A 383 2.15 20.15 -14.86
N ASP A 384 0.90 19.75 -15.13
CA ASP A 384 -0.03 20.53 -15.97
C ASP A 384 -0.24 21.93 -15.40
N HIS A 385 -0.31 22.06 -14.07
CA HIS A 385 -0.41 23.36 -13.41
C HIS A 385 0.86 24.22 -13.52
N LEU A 386 2.05 23.60 -13.48
CA LEU A 386 3.32 24.31 -13.59
C LEU A 386 3.58 24.81 -15.02
N ILE A 387 3.20 24.01 -16.02
CA ILE A 387 3.53 24.29 -17.43
C ILE A 387 2.47 25.18 -18.08
N ASN A 388 1.19 24.98 -17.78
CA ASN A 388 0.08 25.62 -18.49
C ASN A 388 -0.48 26.80 -17.68
N ASP A 389 -0.90 27.86 -18.37
CA ASP A 389 -1.41 29.09 -17.74
C ASP A 389 -2.96 29.15 -17.72
N GLY A 390 -3.62 28.27 -18.49
CA GLY A 390 -5.07 28.26 -18.67
C GLY A 390 -5.59 29.34 -19.62
N GLN A 391 -4.71 30.10 -20.25
CA GLN A 391 -5.04 31.14 -21.23
C GLN A 391 -4.42 30.79 -22.59
N SER A 392 -3.12 31.04 -22.76
CA SER A 392 -2.40 30.73 -23.99
C SER A 392 -2.18 29.23 -24.16
N ARG A 393 -1.98 28.54 -23.03
CA ARG A 393 -1.81 27.09 -22.93
C ARG A 393 -2.92 26.57 -22.03
N PRO A 394 -4.03 26.08 -22.58
CA PRO A 394 -5.14 25.61 -21.77
C PRO A 394 -4.76 24.31 -21.07
N TYR A 395 -5.15 24.19 -19.80
CA TYR A 395 -4.91 22.99 -19.00
C TYR A 395 -5.58 21.74 -19.60
N PHE A 396 -4.98 20.59 -19.35
CA PHE A 396 -5.54 19.28 -19.72
C PHE A 396 -6.54 18.76 -18.68
N MET A 397 -6.44 19.21 -17.43
CA MET A 397 -7.38 18.86 -16.36
C MET A 397 -8.83 19.29 -16.64
N ASN A 398 -9.77 18.51 -16.12
CA ASN A 398 -11.19 18.83 -16.19
C ASN A 398 -11.55 20.06 -15.32
N LYS A 399 -12.58 20.83 -15.73
CA LYS A 399 -13.01 22.08 -15.07
C LYS A 399 -13.34 21.91 -13.57
N GLY A 400 -13.89 20.75 -13.20
CA GLY A 400 -14.19 20.42 -11.80
C GLY A 400 -12.94 20.36 -10.93
N LEU A 401 -11.88 19.67 -11.36
CA LEU A 401 -10.64 19.56 -10.59
C LEU A 401 -9.91 20.92 -10.54
N MET A 402 -9.95 21.68 -11.62
CA MET A 402 -9.36 23.01 -11.72
C MET A 402 -9.97 24.01 -10.73
N SER A 403 -11.30 24.06 -10.63
CA SER A 403 -11.97 25.00 -9.73
C SER A 403 -11.63 24.71 -8.27
N TYR A 404 -11.50 23.44 -7.89
CA TYR A 404 -11.14 23.04 -6.54
C TYR A 404 -9.70 23.34 -6.17
N VAL A 405 -8.73 23.12 -7.08
CA VAL A 405 -7.34 23.48 -6.77
C VAL A 405 -7.17 24.98 -6.65
N LYS A 406 -7.79 25.77 -7.54
CA LYS A 406 -7.83 27.23 -7.40
C LYS A 406 -8.42 27.66 -6.06
N ASN A 407 -9.53 27.05 -5.65
CA ASN A 407 -10.18 27.35 -4.36
C ASN A 407 -9.35 26.91 -3.15
N SER A 408 -8.68 25.75 -3.22
CA SER A 408 -7.84 25.24 -2.15
C SER A 408 -6.56 26.06 -1.99
N GLN A 409 -5.95 26.49 -3.09
CA GLN A 409 -4.79 27.39 -3.09
C GLN A 409 -5.17 28.79 -2.61
N ALA A 410 -6.32 29.34 -3.04
CA ALA A 410 -6.81 30.63 -2.55
C ALA A 410 -7.01 30.60 -1.02
N LYS A 411 -7.55 29.51 -0.47
CA LYS A 411 -7.65 29.31 0.99
C LYS A 411 -6.28 29.22 1.67
N MET A 412 -5.33 28.50 1.08
CA MET A 412 -3.96 28.40 1.62
C MET A 412 -3.19 29.72 1.56
N GLN A 413 -3.37 30.52 0.50
CA GLN A 413 -2.78 31.85 0.36
C GLN A 413 -3.42 32.84 1.33
N ALA A 414 -4.73 32.74 1.58
CA ALA A 414 -5.42 33.51 2.61
C ALA A 414 -4.92 33.18 4.03
N LEU A 415 -4.59 31.91 4.30
CA LEU A 415 -3.98 31.48 5.57
C LEU A 415 -2.51 31.93 5.73
N LYS A 416 -1.80 32.15 4.63
CA LYS A 416 -0.41 32.64 4.63
C LYS A 416 -0.31 34.16 4.71
N LYS A 417 -1.38 34.91 4.42
CA LYS A 417 -1.39 36.36 4.67
C LYS A 417 -1.47 36.58 6.18
N PRO A 418 -0.44 37.16 6.82
CA PRO A 418 -0.59 37.60 8.19
C PRO A 418 -1.70 38.65 8.21
N THR A 419 -2.51 38.63 9.26
CA THR A 419 -3.53 39.64 9.54
C THR A 419 -2.86 40.98 9.89
N THR A 420 -2.11 41.59 8.97
CA THR A 420 -1.62 42.97 9.09
C THR A 420 -2.68 43.91 8.53
N SER A 421 -3.76 44.06 9.27
CA SER A 421 -4.68 45.20 9.13
C SER A 421 -5.53 45.32 10.39
N VAL A 422 -4.90 45.60 11.53
CA VAL A 422 -5.60 46.19 12.67
C VAL A 422 -4.78 47.39 13.13
N GLN A 423 -5.40 48.56 12.96
CA GLN A 423 -5.17 49.85 13.62
C GLN A 423 -3.97 50.70 13.17
N SER A 424 -4.25 51.58 12.20
CA SER A 424 -3.80 52.97 12.25
C SER A 424 -4.98 53.88 11.90
N THR A 425 -5.73 54.28 12.92
CA THR A 425 -6.61 55.45 12.93
C THR A 425 -6.47 56.12 14.27
#